data_AF-A0A9D5EVA2-F1
#
_entry.id   AF-A0A9D5EVA2-F1
#
_cell.length_a   1.000
_cell.length_b   1.000
_cell.length_c   1.000
_cell.angle_alpha   90.00
_cell.angle_beta   90.00
_cell.angle_gamma   90.00
#
_symmetry.space_group_name_H-M   'P 1'
#
loop_
_entity.id
_entity.type
_entity.pdbx_description
1 polymer ?
#
loop_
_entity_poly.entity_id
_entity_poly.type
_entity_poly.pdbx_seq_one_letter_code
_entity_poly.pdbx_strand_id
1 'polypeptide(L)' 'MLSEVPISSITIGDRFRKDLGDLSELAESIDAIGLLHPIGITHSRELVYGLRRLRATERNGGDTIT' A
#
# COMPACT_ATOMS: atom_id res chain seq x y z
N MET A 1 -1.62 -12.21 14.42
CA MET A 1 -2.14 -12.96 13.26
C MET A 1 -1.98 -12.01 12.08
N LEU A 2 -1.07 -12.31 11.17
CA LEU A 2 -0.86 -11.50 9.95
C LEU A 2 -2.05 -11.78 9.04
N SER A 3 -2.93 -10.80 8.87
CA SER A 3 -4.13 -10.93 8.05
C SER A 3 -3.84 -10.35 6.67
N GLU A 4 -3.78 -11.20 5.65
CA GLU A 4 -3.66 -10.73 4.27
C GLU A 4 -4.94 -9.97 3.89
N VAL A 5 -4.79 -8.70 3.55
CA VAL A 5 -5.90 -7.83 3.14
C VAL A 5 -5.76 -7.57 1.63
N PRO A 6 -6.77 -7.90 0.82
CA PRO A 6 -6.76 -7.57 -0.60
C PRO A 6 -6.68 -6.05 -0.79
N ILE A 7 -5.76 -5.58 -1.63
CA ILE A 7 -5.61 -4.15 -1.95
C ILE A 7 -6.90 -3.59 -2.53
N SER A 8 -7.57 -4.37 -3.37
CA SER A 8 -8.87 -4.05 -3.97
C SER A 8 -9.99 -3.81 -2.96
N SER A 9 -9.84 -4.31 -1.73
CA SER A 9 -10.82 -4.12 -0.65
C SER A 9 -10.56 -2.89 0.21
N ILE A 10 -9.48 -2.15 -0.04
CA ILE A 10 -9.07 -1.00 0.75
C ILE A 10 -9.67 0.27 0.17
N THR A 11 -10.45 0.98 0.98
CA THR A 11 -11.03 2.27 0.60
C THR A 11 -10.02 3.38 0.83
N ILE A 12 -9.70 4.11 -0.23
CA ILE A 12 -8.83 5.29 -0.16
C ILE A 12 -9.73 6.53 -0.09
N GLY A 13 -9.82 7.13 1.10
CA GLY A 13 -10.54 8.39 1.29
C GLY A 13 -9.80 9.61 0.72
N ASP A 14 -10.26 10.81 1.05
CA ASP A 14 -9.64 12.05 0.56
C ASP A 14 -8.18 12.21 0.97
N ARG A 15 -7.37 12.75 0.05
CA ARG A 15 -5.92 12.92 0.24
C ARG A 15 -5.49 14.31 -0.22
N PHE A 16 -4.71 14.97 0.63
CA PHE A 16 -4.04 16.22 0.31
C PHE A 16 -3.05 16.06 -0.85
N ARG A 17 -2.28 14.95 -0.85
CA ARG A 17 -1.35 14.62 -1.91
C ARG A 17 -2.00 13.66 -2.91
N LYS A 18 -2.35 14.19 -4.08
CA LYS A 18 -2.90 13.41 -5.21
C LYS A 18 -1.79 12.88 -6.13
N ASP A 19 -0.71 13.64 -6.26
CA ASP A 19 0.47 13.23 -7.01
C ASP A 19 1.41 12.41 -6.12
N LEU A 20 1.63 11.16 -6.50
CA LEU A 20 2.49 10.22 -5.76
C LEU A 20 3.94 10.23 -6.25
N GLY A 21 4.21 10.94 -7.35
CA GLY A 21 5.48 10.93 -8.06
C GLY A 21 5.82 9.53 -8.58
N ASP A 22 7.11 9.33 -8.88
CA ASP A 22 7.60 8.02 -9.26
C ASP A 22 7.60 7.06 -8.05
N LEU A 23 7.09 5.85 -8.29
CA LEU A 23 7.03 4.76 -7.33
C LEU A 23 7.87 3.56 -7.78
N SER A 24 8.58 3.64 -8.92
CA SER A 24 9.37 2.52 -9.48
C SER A 24 10.40 2.02 -8.48
N GLU A 25 11.28 2.90 -8.00
CA GLU A 25 12.32 2.54 -7.02
C GLU A 25 11.72 2.02 -5.70
N LEU A 26 10.60 2.60 -5.25
CA LEU A 26 9.92 2.15 -4.03
C LEU A 26 9.33 0.76 -4.22
N ALA A 27 8.74 0.49 -5.38
CA ALA A 27 8.16 -0.80 -5.71
C ALA A 27 9.25 -1.86 -5.79
N GLU A 28 10.33 -1.61 -6.53
CA GLU A 28 11.51 -2.49 -6.61
C GLU A 28 12.08 -2.79 -5.21
N SER A 29 12.19 -1.76 -4.35
CA SER A 29 12.62 -1.97 -2.97
C SER A 29 11.65 -2.86 -2.19
N ILE A 30 10.33 -2.67 -2.32
CA ILE A 30 9.34 -3.49 -1.62
C ILE A 30 9.39 -4.94 -2.11
N ASP A 31 9.64 -5.19 -3.39
CA ASP A 31 9.78 -6.55 -3.93
C ASP A 31 11.07 -7.22 -3.44
N ALA A 32 12.17 -6.47 -3.38
CA ALA A 32 13.47 -7.00 -2.97
C ALA A 32 13.58 -7.31 -1.46
N ILE A 33 13.02 -6.44 -0.60
CA ILE A 33 13.20 -6.53 0.86
C ILE A 33 11.89 -6.57 1.66
N GLY A 34 10.75 -6.45 1.01
CA GLY A 34 9.44 -6.38 1.66
C GLY A 34 9.09 -4.98 2.20
N LEU A 35 7.94 -4.89 2.88
CA LEU A 35 7.49 -3.66 3.53
C LEU A 35 8.23 -3.43 4.85
N LEU A 36 9.23 -2.55 4.83
CA LEU A 36 9.92 -2.08 6.06
C LEU A 36 8.99 -1.33 7.01
N HIS A 37 7.99 -0.65 6.45
CA HIS A 37 6.99 0.08 7.23
C HIS A 37 5.59 -0.40 6.83
N PRO A 38 4.73 -0.74 7.82
CA PRO A 38 3.42 -1.30 7.56
C PRO A 38 2.47 -0.29 6.91
N ILE A 39 1.49 -0.78 6.17
CA ILE A 39 0.39 0.06 5.65
C ILE A 39 -0.71 0.06 6.71
N GLY A 40 -1.10 1.24 7.18
CA GLY A 40 -2.11 1.39 8.21
C GLY A 40 -3.50 1.46 7.60
N ILE A 41 -4.37 0.51 7.95
CA ILE A 41 -5.79 0.52 7.60
C ILE A 41 -6.66 0.45 8.86
N THR A 42 -7.90 0.94 8.77
CA THR A 42 -8.91 0.77 9.81
C THR A 42 -9.55 -0.62 9.74
N HIS A 43 -10.33 -0.99 10.77
CA HIS A 43 -11.13 -2.22 10.78
C HIS A 43 -12.15 -2.27 9.63
N SER A 44 -12.60 -1.10 9.15
CA SER A 44 -13.47 -0.94 7.98
C SER A 44 -12.71 -0.94 6.65
N ARG A 45 -11.42 -1.33 6.65
CA ARG A 45 -10.53 -1.35 5.47
C ARG A 45 -10.31 0.03 4.84
N GLU A 46 -10.40 1.09 5.62
CA GLU A 46 -10.06 2.42 5.13
C GLU A 46 -8.57 2.69 5.32
N LEU A 47 -7.91 3.19 4.29
CA LEU A 47 -6.50 3.53 4.37
C LEU A 47 -6.30 4.73 5.33
N VAL A 48 -5.50 4.54 6.37
CA VAL A 48 -5.08 5.60 7.30
C VAL A 48 -3.77 6.24 6.82
N TYR A 49 -2.77 5.42 6.50
CA TYR A 49 -1.47 5.89 6.00
C TYR A 49 -0.77 4.85 5.13
N GLY A 50 0.19 5.30 4.31
CA GLY A 50 0.99 4.41 3.47
C GLY A 50 0.54 4.31 2.01
N LEU A 51 -0.21 5.29 1.49
CA LEU A 51 -0.70 5.30 0.11
C LEU A 51 0.38 5.01 -0.94
N ARG A 52 1.57 5.62 -0.82
CA ARG A 52 2.68 5.37 -1.76
C ARG A 52 3.14 3.92 -1.75
N ARG A 53 3.21 3.30 -0.57
CA ARG A 53 3.59 1.89 -0.39
C ARG A 53 2.50 0.98 -0.95
N LEU A 54 1.24 1.26 -0.66
CA LEU A 54 0.11 0.53 -1.22
C LEU A 54 0.14 0.52 -2.75
N ARG A 55 0.32 1.69 -3.37
CA ARG A 55 0.38 1.82 -4.83
C ARG A 55 1.64 1.21 -5.44
N ALA A 56 2.77 1.26 -4.73
CA ALA A 56 4.00 0.61 -5.15
C ALA A 56 3.84 -0.93 -5.15
N THR A 57 3.22 -1.49 -4.11
CA THR A 57 2.88 -2.93 -4.04
C THR A 57 1.92 -3.32 -5.17
N GLU A 58 0.84 -2.56 -5.37
CA GLU A 58 -0.12 -2.79 -6.46
C GLU A 58 0.56 -2.76 -7.84
N ARG A 59 1.51 -1.84 -8.05
CA ARG A 59 2.24 -1.71 -9.32
C ARG A 59 3.07 -2.95 -9.67
N ASN A 60 3.65 -3.61 -8.67
CA ASN A 60 4.43 -4.82 -8.87
C ASN A 60 3.57 -6.08 -8.99
N GLY A 61 2.24 -5.94 -9.04
CA GLY A 61 1.32 -7.08 -9.11
C GLY A 61 1.03 -7.73 -7.76
N GLY A 62 1.36 -7.05 -6.65
CA GLY A 62 0.95 -7.51 -5.32
C GLY A 62 -0.55 -7.25 -5.11
N ASP A 63 -1.34 -8.31 -4.96
CA ASP A 63 -2.79 -8.22 -4.76
C ASP A 63 -3.20 -8.06 -3.29
N THR A 64 -2.30 -8.41 -2.37
CA THR A 64 -2.54 -8.44 -0.92
C THR A 64 -1.45 -7.68 -0.17
N ILE A 65 -1.83 -7.08 0.96
CA ILE A 65 -0.91 -6.51 1.94
C ILE A 65 -1.01 -7.28 3.26
N THR A 66 0.10 -7.35 3.99
CA THR A 66 0.24 -8.13 5.22
C THR A 66 0.63 -7.24 6.40
#